data_AF-A0A920TEX6-F1
#
_entry.id   AF-A0A920TEX6-F1
#
_cell.length_a   1.000
_cell.length_b   1.000
_cell.length_c   1.000
_cell.angle_alpha   90.00
_cell.angle_beta   90.00
_cell.angle_gamma   90.00
#
_symmetry.space_group_name_H-M   'P 1'
#
loop_
_entity.id
_entity.type
_entity.pdbx_description
1 polymer ?
#
loop_
_entity_poly.entity_id
_entity_poly.type
_entity_poly.pdbx_seq_one_letter_code
_entity_poly.pdbx_strand_id
1 'polypeptide(L)'
;MFKQLVDASSLKPEIVSGLDIMIVRELTGYYFGEPRGIKPIEMVNVKELIPSYTTSEIERVARVAFDLQKKEKTKLHHVKNLM
;
A
#
# COMPACT_ATOMS: atom_id res chain seq x y z
N MET A 1 8.39 -3.97 -20.31
CA MET A 1 8.75 -5.24 -19.64
C MET A 1 9.58 -6.11 -20.58
N PHE A 2 10.62 -6.79 -20.11
CA PHE A 2 11.48 -7.64 -20.93
C PHE A 2 10.88 -9.03 -21.11
N LYS A 3 10.54 -9.41 -22.35
CA LYS A 3 9.99 -10.75 -22.67
C LYS A 3 10.92 -11.89 -22.23
N GLN A 4 12.22 -11.62 -22.20
CA GLN A 4 13.27 -12.54 -21.78
C GLN A 4 13.17 -12.95 -20.31
N LEU A 5 12.38 -12.26 -19.49
CA LEU A 5 12.23 -12.51 -18.06
C LEU A 5 10.89 -13.15 -17.68
N VAL A 6 10.05 -13.51 -18.66
CA VAL A 6 8.70 -14.07 -18.40
C VAL A 6 8.78 -15.36 -17.58
N ASP A 7 9.75 -16.23 -17.88
CA ASP A 7 9.94 -17.52 -17.21
C ASP A 7 10.50 -17.40 -15.77
N ALA A 8 10.88 -16.20 -15.33
CA ALA A 8 11.28 -15.94 -13.95
C ALA A 8 10.09 -15.78 -13.00
N SER A 9 8.88 -15.57 -13.53
CA SER A 9 7.66 -15.48 -12.72
C SER A 9 7.14 -16.88 -12.37
N SER A 10 6.55 -17.02 -11.18
CA SER A 10 5.78 -18.22 -10.82
C SER A 10 4.39 -18.26 -11.46
N LEU A 11 3.95 -17.18 -12.10
CA LEU A 11 2.68 -17.10 -12.81
C LEU A 11 2.81 -17.65 -14.23
N LYS A 12 1.70 -18.15 -14.77
CA LYS A 12 1.69 -18.62 -16.16
C LYS A 12 2.08 -17.49 -17.13
N PRO A 13 2.92 -17.76 -18.15
CA PRO A 13 3.39 -16.75 -19.11
C PRO A 13 2.29 -15.88 -19.72
N GLU A 14 1.15 -16.48 -20.07
CA GLU A 14 -0.01 -15.79 -20.68
C GLU A 14 -0.68 -14.78 -19.74
N ILE A 15 -0.43 -14.87 -18.43
CA ILE A 15 -0.96 -13.93 -17.43
C ILE A 15 0.00 -12.76 -17.20
N VAL A 16 1.31 -13.03 -17.16
CA VAL A 16 2.33 -12.04 -16.78
C VAL A 16 2.94 -11.31 -17.98
N SER A 17 2.83 -11.88 -19.18
CA SER A 17 3.40 -11.26 -20.40
C SER A 17 2.74 -9.91 -20.68
N GLY A 18 3.54 -8.84 -20.57
CA GLY A 18 3.09 -7.46 -20.80
C GLY A 18 2.49 -6.78 -19.57
N LEU A 19 2.60 -7.39 -18.39
CA LEU A 19 2.20 -6.78 -17.13
C LEU A 19 2.98 -5.49 -16.88
N ASP A 20 2.25 -4.40 -16.63
CA ASP A 20 2.82 -3.09 -16.30
C ASP A 20 1.98 -2.45 -15.19
N ILE A 21 2.48 -2.54 -13.96
CA ILE A 21 1.79 -2.08 -12.76
C ILE A 21 2.79 -1.28 -11.92
N MET A 22 2.33 -0.12 -11.44
CA MET A 22 3.04 0.70 -10.46
C MET A 22 2.24 0.75 -9.16
N ILE A 23 2.91 0.47 -8.04
CA ILE A 23 2.30 0.52 -6.70
C ILE A 23 2.79 1.79 -6.00
N VAL A 24 1.86 2.70 -5.70
CA VAL A 24 2.11 3.89 -4.89
C VAL A 24 1.69 3.58 -3.45
N ARG A 25 2.65 3.59 -2.54
CA ARG A 25 2.45 3.22 -1.13
C ARG A 25 2.85 4.37 -0.21
N GLU A 26 1.96 4.71 0.72
CA GLU A 26 2.26 5.58 1.85
C GLU A 26 3.14 4.81 2.86
N LEU A 27 4.26 5.40 3.30
CA LEU A 27 5.27 4.73 4.12
C LEU A 27 5.44 5.32 5.53
N THR A 28 4.68 6.36 5.90
CA THR A 28 4.87 7.14 7.14
C THR A 28 3.69 7.09 8.13
N GLY A 29 2.54 6.51 7.75
CA GLY A 29 1.31 6.46 8.55
C GLY A 29 1.22 5.23 9.46
N TYR A 30 0.42 4.21 9.09
CA TYR A 30 0.03 3.02 9.92
C TYR A 30 1.11 2.47 10.88
N TYR A 31 2.38 2.46 10.46
CA TYR A 31 3.49 1.95 11.27
C TYR A 31 3.89 2.86 12.44
N PHE A 32 3.46 4.13 12.42
CA PHE A 32 3.89 5.23 13.29
C PHE A 32 2.79 5.83 14.16
N GLY A 33 1.55 5.34 14.08
CA GLY A 33 0.45 5.83 14.91
C GLY A 33 0.65 5.53 16.39
N GLU A 34 0.25 6.45 17.28
CA GLU A 34 0.30 6.31 18.74
C GLU A 34 -1.13 6.20 19.32
N PRO A 35 -1.33 5.56 20.48
CA PRO A 35 -0.33 4.88 21.31
C PRO A 35 0.15 3.54 20.73
N ARG A 36 1.42 3.23 21.00
CA ARG A 36 2.02 1.91 20.74
C ARG A 36 2.54 1.28 22.02
N GLY A 37 2.14 0.05 22.29
CA GLY A 37 2.73 -0.72 23.37
C GLY A 37 1.87 -1.88 23.84
N ILE A 38 2.43 -2.63 24.78
CA ILE A 38 1.69 -3.64 25.54
C ILE A 38 1.43 -3.03 26.91
N LYS A 39 0.17 -2.84 27.28
CA LYS A 39 -0.21 -2.41 28.62
C LYS A 39 -0.78 -3.60 29.39
N PRO A 40 -0.32 -3.85 30.62
CA PRO A 40 -0.96 -4.81 31.50
C PRO A 40 -2.28 -4.22 32.01
N ILE A 41 -3.38 -4.94 31.82
CA ILE A 41 -4.70 -4.65 32.38
C ILE A 41 -5.20 -5.95 33.00
N GLU A 42 -5.31 -6.00 34.33
CA GLU A 42 -5.85 -7.12 35.13
C GLU A 42 -5.59 -8.53 34.56
N MET A 43 -4.51 -9.19 35.00
CA MET A 43 -4.07 -10.53 34.57
C MET A 43 -3.86 -10.74 33.04
N VAL A 44 -4.12 -9.75 32.19
CA VAL A 44 -3.99 -9.86 30.73
C VAL A 44 -3.16 -8.70 30.16
N ASN A 45 -2.34 -8.99 29.16
CA ASN A 45 -1.61 -7.98 28.40
C ASN A 45 -2.44 -7.56 27.19
N VAL A 46 -2.74 -6.27 27.05
CA VAL A 46 -3.43 -5.71 25.88
C VAL A 46 -2.42 -4.97 25.01
N LYS A 47 -2.43 -5.26 23.70
CA LYS A 47 -1.64 -4.53 22.72
C LYS A 47 -2.46 -3.34 22.22
N GLU A 48 -1.99 -2.13 22.51
CA GLU A 48 -2.53 -0.90 21.93
C GLU A 48 -1.73 -0.59 20.66
N LEU A 49 -2.46 -0.51 19.55
CA LEU A 49 -1.99 0.06 18.30
C LEU A 49 -3.18 0.83 17.71
N ILE A 50 -3.05 2.14 17.56
CA ILE A 50 -3.99 2.94 16.79
C ILE A 50 -3.34 3.19 15.43
N PRO A 51 -3.78 2.50 14.37
CA PRO A 51 -3.34 2.83 13.03
C PRO A 51 -4.13 4.04 12.55
N SER A 52 -3.52 5.21 12.65
CA SER A 52 -4.12 6.47 12.23
C SER A 52 -3.47 6.98 10.95
N TYR A 53 -4.32 7.58 10.12
CA TYR A 53 -3.94 8.42 9.01
C TYR A 53 -4.67 9.74 9.18
N THR A 54 -3.95 10.83 8.96
CA THR A 54 -4.54 12.17 8.84
C THR A 54 -4.99 12.39 7.39
N THR A 55 -5.96 13.28 7.21
CA THR A 55 -6.41 13.69 5.87
C THR A 55 -5.25 14.18 5.00
N SER A 56 -4.29 14.91 5.57
CA SER A 56 -3.12 15.43 4.85
C SER A 56 -2.17 14.33 4.37
N GLU A 57 -2.00 13.25 5.13
CA GLU A 57 -1.20 12.09 4.71
C GLU A 57 -1.86 11.37 3.52
N ILE A 58 -3.18 11.18 3.57
CA ILE A 58 -3.95 10.57 2.48
C ILE A 58 -3.90 11.47 1.24
N GLU A 59 -4.09 12.77 1.39
CA GLU A 59 -4.02 13.72 0.27
C GLU A 59 -2.64 13.73 -0.40
N ARG A 60 -1.57 13.69 0.39
CA ARG A 60 -0.19 13.72 -0.14
C ARG A 60 0.08 12.50 -1.03
N VAL A 61 -0.27 11.29 -0.57
CA VAL A 61 -0.07 10.08 -1.38
C VAL A 61 -1.02 10.06 -2.59
N ALA A 62 -2.25 10.55 -2.44
CA ALA A 62 -3.22 10.62 -3.53
C ALA A 62 -2.74 11.56 -4.65
N ARG A 63 -2.19 12.74 -4.33
CA ARG A 63 -1.63 13.68 -5.32
C ARG A 63 -0.55 13.00 -6.16
N VAL A 64 0.40 12.33 -5.52
CA VAL A 64 1.45 11.57 -6.22
C VAL A 64 0.86 10.51 -7.15
N ALA A 65 -0.14 9.75 -6.68
CA ALA A 65 -0.79 8.73 -7.49
C ALA A 65 -1.52 9.31 -8.71
N PHE A 66 -2.23 10.42 -8.54
CA PHE A 66 -2.93 11.10 -9.65
C PHE A 66 -1.97 11.74 -10.65
N ASP A 67 -0.86 12.34 -10.19
CA ASP A 67 0.13 12.94 -11.08
C ASP A 67 0.81 11.87 -11.95
N LEU A 68 1.14 10.73 -11.36
CA LEU A 68 1.68 9.58 -12.08
C LEU A 68 0.66 9.00 -13.07
N GLN A 69 -0.61 8.85 -12.66
CA GLN A 69 -1.66 8.34 -13.53
C GLN A 69 -1.88 9.22 -14.76
N LYS A 70 -1.87 10.55 -14.60
CA LYS A 70 -1.98 11.51 -15.71
C LYS A 70 -0.80 11.39 -16.68
N LYS A 71 0.41 11.27 -16.15
CA LYS A 71 1.64 11.17 -16.96
C LYS A 71 1.67 9.90 -17.81
N GLU A 72 1.33 8.76 -17.21
CA GLU A 72 1.36 7.46 -17.88
C GLU A 72 0.06 7.14 -18.64
N LYS A 73 -0.97 7.99 -18.52
CA LYS A 73 -2.32 7.80 -19.10
C LYS A 73 -2.94 6.44 -18.72
N THR A 74 -2.75 6.04 -17.46
CA THR A 74 -3.18 4.73 -16.94
C THR A 74 -4.50 4.83 -16.16
N LYS A 75 -5.01 3.68 -15.70
CA LYS A 75 -6.11 3.62 -14.74
C LYS A 75 -5.53 3.63 -13.32
N LEU A 76 -6.17 4.37 -12.42
CA LEU A 76 -5.84 4.36 -10.99
C LEU A 76 -6.87 3.55 -10.21
N HIS A 77 -6.41 2.60 -9.40
CA HIS A 77 -7.23 1.83 -8.49
C HIS A 77 -6.79 2.11 -7.04
N HIS A 78 -7.72 2.58 -6.21
CA HIS A 78 -7.48 2.76 -4.78
C HIS A 78 -7.88 1.50 -4.01
N VAL A 79 -6.95 0.94 -3.26
CA VAL A 79 -7.18 -0.24 -2.41
C VAL A 79 -7.27 0.22 -0.97
N LYS A 80 -8.41 -0.07 -0.31
CA LYS A 80 -8.64 0.18 1.12
C LYS A 80 -9.26 -1.06 1.76
N ASN A 81 -8.98 -1.26 3.03
CA ASN A 81 -9.67 -2.27 3.83
C ASN A 81 -10.77 -1.60 4.65
N LEU A 82 -11.99 -2.15 4.61
CA LEU A 82 -13.12 -1.73 5.44
C LEU A 82 -13.32 -2.85 6.47
N MET A 83 -12.52 -2.84 7.53
CA MET A 83 -12.80 -3.62 8.74
C MET A 83 -13.39 -2.71 9.80
#